data_AF-A0A0R1V0A2-F1
#
_entry.id   AF-A0A0R1V0A2-F1
#
_cell.length_a   1.000
_cell.length_b   1.000
_cell.length_c   1.000
_cell.angle_alpha   90.00
_cell.angle_beta   90.00
_cell.angle_gamma   90.00
#
_symmetry.space_group_name_H-M   'P 1'
#
loop_
_entity.id
_entity.type
_entity.pdbx_description
1 polymer ?
#
loop_
_entity_poly.entity_id
_entity_poly.type
_entity_poly.pdbx_seq_one_letter_code
_entity_poly.pdbx_strand_id
1 'polypeptide(L)'
;MAVYEAAGKAIERARKGEGPTLVECRTYRNYGHFEGDEQKYKATTGKESEFAKRDCIKEFREYALAQGLLSEESATEIEENSAADIKHAVKFAEESDIPKPETLYQDVFAD
;
A
#
# COMPACT_ATOMS: atom_id res chain seq x y z
N MET A 1 -12.47 -6.32 -5.33
CA MET A 1 -13.38 -5.16 -5.56
C MET A 1 -14.07 -4.62 -4.29
N ALA A 2 -14.33 -5.41 -3.25
CA ALA A 2 -15.10 -4.97 -2.06
C ALA A 2 -14.66 -3.65 -1.41
N VAL A 3 -13.34 -3.40 -1.28
CA VAL A 3 -12.82 -2.16 -0.67
C VAL A 3 -13.21 -0.92 -1.49
N TYR A 4 -13.05 -0.98 -2.82
CA TYR A 4 -13.40 0.12 -3.72
C TYR A 4 -14.90 0.47 -3.62
N GLU A 5 -15.76 -0.54 -3.61
CA GLU A 5 -17.21 -0.34 -3.52
C GLU A 5 -17.66 0.24 -2.17
N ALA A 6 -17.13 -0.29 -1.07
CA ALA A 6 -17.44 0.19 0.27
C ALA A 6 -16.95 1.63 0.48
N ALA A 7 -15.71 1.92 0.05
CA ALA A 7 -15.14 3.26 0.11
C ALA A 7 -15.90 4.23 -0.81
N GLY A 8 -16.24 3.82 -2.03
CA GLY A 8 -17.01 4.63 -2.99
C GLY A 8 -18.34 5.11 -2.41
N LYS A 9 -19.11 4.20 -1.79
CA LYS A 9 -20.37 4.53 -1.10
C LYS A 9 -20.15 5.49 0.08
N ALA A 10 -19.12 5.26 0.89
CA ALA A 10 -18.80 6.11 2.03
C ALA A 10 -18.39 7.53 1.58
N ILE A 11 -17.58 7.64 0.52
CA ILE A 11 -17.13 8.90 -0.07
C ILE A 11 -18.32 9.65 -0.67
N GLU A 12 -19.19 8.97 -1.42
CA GLU A 12 -20.38 9.58 -2.01
C GLU A 12 -21.31 10.16 -0.93
N ARG A 13 -21.56 9.40 0.14
CA ARG A 13 -22.34 9.85 1.31
C ARG A 13 -21.75 11.12 1.93
N ALA A 14 -20.44 11.12 2.19
CA ALA A 14 -19.76 12.27 2.78
C ALA A 14 -19.84 13.51 1.87
N ARG A 15 -19.65 13.34 0.56
CA ARG A 15 -19.74 14.44 -0.43
C ARG A 15 -21.14 15.04 -0.55
N LYS A 16 -22.19 14.24 -0.31
CA LYS A 16 -23.58 14.72 -0.26
C LYS A 16 -23.94 15.44 1.04
N GLY A 17 -23.01 15.53 2.00
CA GLY A 17 -23.28 16.15 3.30
C GLY A 17 -24.10 15.27 4.25
N GLU A 18 -24.21 13.96 3.97
CA GLU A 18 -25.00 13.03 4.77
C GLU A 18 -24.25 12.49 6.00
N GLY A 19 -23.07 13.01 6.29
CA GLY A 19 -22.23 12.65 7.43
C GLY A 19 -21.19 11.56 7.15
N PRO A 20 -20.39 11.20 8.16
CA PRO A 20 -19.27 10.27 8.01
C PRO A 20 -19.71 8.80 8.03
N THR A 21 -18.80 7.93 7.57
CA THR A 21 -18.91 6.46 7.63
C THR A 21 -17.60 5.88 8.17
N LEU A 22 -17.68 4.88 9.05
CA LEU A 22 -16.54 4.05 9.42
C LEU A 22 -16.46 2.82 8.50
N VAL A 23 -15.30 2.58 7.89
CA VAL A 23 -15.03 1.39 7.07
C VAL A 23 -13.92 0.58 7.74
N GLU A 24 -14.25 -0.64 8.17
CA GLU A 24 -13.26 -1.57 8.73
C GLU A 24 -12.71 -2.49 7.62
N CYS A 25 -11.45 -2.27 7.24
CA CYS A 25 -10.74 -3.11 6.27
C CYS A 25 -9.95 -4.20 7.00
N ARG A 26 -10.52 -5.41 7.08
CA ARG A 26 -9.83 -6.57 7.68
C ARG A 26 -8.72 -7.06 6.75
N THR A 27 -7.47 -6.90 7.19
CA THR A 27 -6.25 -7.27 6.46
C THR A 27 -5.22 -7.91 7.39
N TYR A 28 -4.10 -8.35 6.84
CA TYR A 28 -2.99 -8.92 7.60
C TYR A 28 -1.68 -8.16 7.31
N ARG A 29 -0.93 -7.83 8.36
CA ARG A 29 0.41 -7.24 8.23
C ARG A 29 1.40 -8.37 8.03
N ASN A 30 1.87 -8.60 6.81
CA ASN A 30 2.78 -9.72 6.50
C ASN A 30 4.11 -9.63 7.24
N TYR A 31 4.73 -8.45 7.24
CA TYR A 31 6.02 -8.22 7.89
C TYR A 31 5.88 -7.81 9.37
N GLY A 32 7.03 -7.56 9.99
CA GLY A 32 7.15 -7.08 11.35
C GLY A 32 6.51 -5.73 11.58
N HIS A 33 6.44 -5.31 12.83
CA HIS A 33 5.98 -3.96 13.15
C HIS A 33 6.92 -2.89 12.60
N PHE A 34 8.20 -3.22 12.51
CA PHE A 34 9.29 -2.43 11.94
C PHE A 34 10.34 -3.39 11.35
N GLU A 35 11.33 -2.86 10.62
CA GLU A 35 12.32 -3.64 9.86
C GLU A 35 13.15 -4.61 10.71
N GLY A 36 13.34 -4.33 12.00
CA GLY A 36 14.11 -5.18 12.93
C GLY A 36 13.26 -6.09 13.81
N ASP A 37 11.96 -6.21 13.57
CA ASP A 37 11.09 -7.07 14.37
C ASP A 37 11.28 -8.55 13.98
N GLU A 38 11.67 -9.36 14.96
CA GLU A 38 11.91 -10.81 14.82
C GLU A 38 10.65 -11.64 14.56
N GLN A 39 9.45 -11.09 14.76
CA GLN A 39 8.16 -11.70 14.39
C GLN A 39 7.82 -13.05 15.07
N LYS A 40 8.50 -13.41 16.16
CA LYS A 40 8.30 -14.68 16.89
C LYS A 40 6.88 -14.90 17.42
N TYR A 41 6.06 -13.84 17.49
CA TYR A 41 4.67 -13.89 17.95
C TYR A 41 3.67 -14.32 16.86
N LYS A 42 4.08 -14.37 15.58
CA LYS A 42 3.20 -14.76 14.47
C LYS A 42 3.04 -16.27 14.40
N ALA A 43 1.83 -16.76 14.20
CA ALA A 43 1.62 -18.19 14.04
C ALA A 43 2.20 -18.71 12.72
N THR A 44 2.91 -19.84 12.81
CA THR A 44 3.44 -20.57 11.65
C THR A 44 2.42 -21.54 11.05
N THR A 45 1.32 -21.82 11.75
CA THR A 45 0.23 -22.72 11.33
C THR A 45 -1.14 -22.18 11.75
N GLY A 46 -2.22 -22.75 11.19
CA GLY A 46 -3.60 -22.37 11.51
C GLY A 46 -4.08 -21.09 10.81
N LYS A 47 -5.24 -20.58 11.25
CA LYS A 47 -6.01 -19.54 10.54
C LYS A 47 -5.25 -18.24 10.28
N GLU A 48 -4.40 -17.81 11.22
CA GLU A 48 -3.56 -16.62 11.02
C GLU A 48 -2.59 -16.84 9.86
N SER A 49 -1.87 -17.97 9.86
CA SER A 49 -0.93 -18.32 8.79
C SER A 49 -1.61 -18.51 7.43
N GLU A 50 -2.85 -19.00 7.41
CA GLU A 50 -3.66 -19.10 6.19
C GLU A 50 -4.08 -17.72 5.68
N PHE A 51 -4.47 -16.82 6.58
CA PHE A 51 -4.84 -15.46 6.22
C PHE A 51 -3.63 -14.66 5.71
N ALA A 52 -2.46 -14.88 6.30
CA ALA A 52 -1.18 -14.29 5.88
C ALA A 52 -0.74 -14.70 4.46
N LYS A 53 -1.18 -15.86 3.97
CA LYS A 53 -0.86 -16.34 2.62
C LYS A 53 -1.69 -15.64 1.53
N ARG A 54 -2.74 -14.91 1.90
CA ARG A 54 -3.56 -14.18 0.94
C ARG A 54 -2.83 -12.93 0.49
N ASP A 55 -2.67 -12.81 -0.82
CA ASP A 55 -2.05 -11.68 -1.47
C ASP A 55 -3.10 -11.00 -2.36
N CYS A 56 -3.55 -9.83 -1.94
CA CYS A 56 -4.59 -9.08 -2.65
C CYS A 56 -4.14 -8.59 -4.03
N ILE A 57 -2.83 -8.44 -4.27
CA ILE A 57 -2.28 -8.06 -5.58
C ILE A 57 -2.45 -9.23 -6.55
N LYS A 58 -2.09 -10.45 -6.12
CA LYS A 58 -2.28 -11.66 -6.93
C LYS A 58 -3.76 -11.95 -7.18
N GLU A 59 -4.58 -11.94 -6.14
CA GLU A 59 -6.03 -12.14 -6.27
C GLU A 59 -6.65 -11.11 -7.25
N PHE A 60 -6.20 -9.86 -7.21
CA PHE A 60 -6.68 -8.83 -8.14
C PHE A 60 -6.14 -9.02 -9.56
N ARG A 61 -4.88 -9.40 -9.75
CA ARG A 61 -4.29 -9.70 -11.07
C ARG A 61 -5.09 -10.82 -11.76
N GLU A 62 -5.31 -11.93 -11.06
CA GLU A 62 -6.10 -13.07 -11.57
C GLU A 62 -7.52 -12.63 -11.95
N TYR A 63 -8.17 -11.86 -11.09
CA TYR A 63 -9.49 -11.30 -11.38
C TYR A 63 -9.46 -10.41 -12.64
N ALA A 64 -8.52 -9.47 -12.73
CA ALA A 64 -8.43 -8.52 -13.83
C ALA A 64 -8.18 -9.22 -15.18
N LEU A 65 -7.30 -10.23 -15.20
CA LEU A 65 -7.05 -11.07 -16.38
C LEU A 65 -8.31 -11.85 -16.78
N ALA A 66 -8.96 -12.51 -15.82
CA ALA A 66 -10.18 -13.28 -16.07
C ALA A 66 -11.35 -12.42 -16.57
N GLN A 67 -11.39 -11.13 -16.20
CA GLN A 67 -12.39 -10.17 -16.68
C GLN A 67 -11.96 -9.44 -17.96
N GLY A 68 -10.77 -9.70 -18.51
CA GLY A 68 -10.24 -8.98 -19.67
C GLY A 68 -9.95 -7.50 -19.43
N LEU A 69 -9.80 -7.10 -18.16
CA LEU A 69 -9.42 -5.74 -17.75
C LEU A 69 -7.92 -5.48 -17.93
N LEU A 70 -7.12 -6.54 -17.92
CA LEU A 70 -5.69 -6.54 -18.21
C LEU A 70 -5.34 -7.71 -19.13
N SER A 71 -4.28 -7.54 -19.92
CA SER A 71 -3.54 -8.65 -20.55
C SER A 71 -2.33 -9.02 -19.69
N GLU A 72 -1.80 -10.24 -19.86
CA GLU A 72 -0.55 -10.64 -19.18
C GLU A 72 0.61 -9.71 -19.49
N GLU A 73 0.70 -9.25 -20.74
CA GLU A 73 1.70 -8.26 -21.19
C GLU A 73 1.57 -6.96 -20.41
N SER A 74 0.37 -6.36 -20.38
CA SER A 74 0.13 -5.10 -19.65
C SER A 74 0.35 -5.23 -18.14
N ALA A 75 -0.01 -6.37 -17.54
CA ALA A 75 0.20 -6.61 -16.12
C ALA A 75 1.70 -6.73 -15.78
N THR A 76 2.48 -7.33 -16.67
CA THR A 76 3.93 -7.42 -16.55
C THR A 76 4.59 -6.04 -16.73
N GLU A 77 4.15 -5.28 -17.73
CA GLU A 77 4.63 -3.92 -17.97
C GLU A 77 4.40 -3.00 -16.76
N ILE A 78 3.24 -3.10 -16.10
CA ILE A 78 2.95 -2.33 -14.87
C ILE A 78 3.94 -2.68 -13.74
N GLU A 79 4.25 -3.96 -13.55
CA GLU A 79 5.20 -4.42 -12.53
C GLU A 79 6.63 -3.93 -12.81
N GLU A 80 7.06 -4.01 -14.08
CA GLU A 80 8.37 -3.52 -14.51
C GLU A 80 8.51 -2.00 -14.35
N ASN A 81 7.48 -1.25 -14.75
CA ASN A 81 7.43 0.20 -14.56
C ASN A 81 7.47 0.58 -13.08
N SER A 82 6.71 -0.13 -12.23
CA SER A 82 6.75 0.10 -10.78
C SER A 82 8.14 -0.17 -10.20
N ALA A 83 8.84 -1.21 -10.65
CA ALA A 83 10.20 -1.49 -10.22
C ALA A 83 11.20 -0.42 -10.70
N ALA A 84 11.03 0.08 -11.92
CA ALA A 84 11.85 1.17 -12.46
C ALA A 84 11.64 2.47 -11.67
N ASP A 85 10.41 2.81 -11.32
CA ASP A 85 10.06 3.99 -10.51
C ASP A 85 10.72 3.91 -9.12
N ILE A 86 10.66 2.75 -8.47
CA ILE A 86 11.33 2.52 -7.18
C ILE A 86 12.84 2.72 -7.31
N LYS A 87 13.47 2.13 -8.33
CA LYS A 87 14.92 2.27 -8.57
C LYS A 87 15.31 3.73 -8.80
N HIS A 88 14.51 4.46 -9.57
CA HIS A 88 14.74 5.88 -9.81
C HIS A 88 14.60 6.70 -8.52
N ALA A 89 13.55 6.45 -7.73
CA ALA A 89 13.31 7.15 -6.47
C ALA A 89 14.42 6.89 -5.43
N VAL A 90 14.90 5.65 -5.31
CA VAL A 90 16.02 5.30 -4.43
C VAL A 90 17.29 6.02 -4.88
N LYS A 91 17.64 5.95 -6.18
CA LYS A 91 18.82 6.63 -6.71
C LYS A 91 18.75 8.13 -6.46
N PHE A 92 17.60 8.75 -6.71
CA PHE A 92 17.39 10.17 -6.43
C PHE A 92 17.62 10.50 -4.95
N ALA A 93 17.11 9.68 -4.03
CA ALA A 93 17.30 9.88 -2.60
C ALA A 93 18.76 9.70 -2.16
N GLU A 94 19.47 8.71 -2.70
CA GLU A 94 20.89 8.45 -2.41
C GLU A 94 21.83 9.53 -2.96
N GLU A 95 21.49 10.09 -4.13
CA GLU A 95 22.25 11.17 -4.77
C GLU A 95 21.88 12.57 -4.25
N SER A 96 20.83 12.69 -3.43
CA SER A 96 20.42 13.96 -2.84
C SER A 96 21.40 14.41 -1.75
N ASP A 97 21.66 15.71 -1.72
CA ASP A 97 22.49 16.32 -0.67
C ASP A 97 21.86 16.11 0.72
N ILE A 98 22.71 15.86 1.71
CA ILE A 98 22.29 15.84 3.11
C ILE A 98 21.80 17.26 3.48
N PRO A 99 20.70 17.38 4.25
CA PRO A 99 20.23 18.68 4.73
C PRO A 99 21.32 19.45 5.46
N LYS A 100 21.41 20.77 5.19
CA LYS A 100 22.38 21.62 5.88
C LYS A 100 21.99 21.78 7.35
N PRO A 101 22.93 21.96 8.29
CA PRO A 101 22.61 22.12 9.71
C PRO A 101 21.59 23.23 10.01
N GLU A 102 21.53 24.27 9.19
CA GLU A 102 20.57 25.38 9.36
C GLU A 102 19.11 24.95 9.16
N THR A 103 18.85 23.86 8.41
CA THR A 103 17.49 23.34 8.23
C THR A 103 16.91 22.78 9.53
N LEU A 104 17.73 22.52 10.55
CA LEU A 104 17.27 22.08 11.87
C LEU A 104 16.33 23.10 12.54
N TYR A 105 16.46 24.38 12.22
CA TYR A 105 15.67 25.46 12.83
C TYR A 105 14.49 25.93 11.97
N GLN A 106 14.36 25.40 10.75
CA GLN A 106 13.26 25.73 9.84
C GLN A 106 11.97 25.01 10.26
N ASP A 107 10.82 25.57 9.89
CA ASP A 107 9.47 25.02 10.12
C ASP A 107 9.08 24.82 11.61
N VAL A 108 9.86 25.36 12.55
CA VAL A 108 9.51 25.37 13.99
C VAL A 108 8.43 26.42 14.26
N PHE A 109 8.54 27.58 13.61
CA PHE A 109 7.55 28.64 13.59
C PHE A 109 7.29 29.06 12.14
N ALA A 110 6.20 29.79 11.90
CA ALA A 110 5.81 30.21 10.56
C ALA A 110 6.67 31.35 9.97
N ASP A 111 7.50 31.99 10.80
CA ASP A 111 8.39 33.10 10.46
C ASP A 111 9.86 32.66 10.34
#